data_AF-A0A2N1JNV9-F1
#
_entry.id   AF-A0A2N1JNV9-F1
#
_cell.length_a   1.000
_cell.length_b   1.000
_cell.length_c   1.000
_cell.angle_alpha   90.00
_cell.angle_beta   90.00
_cell.angle_gamma   90.00
#
_symmetry.space_group_name_H-M   'P 1'
#
loop_
_entity.id
_entity.type
_entity.pdbx_description
1 polymer ?
#
loop_
_entity_poly.entity_id
_entity_poly.type
_entity_poly.pdbx_seq_one_letter_code
_entity_poly.pdbx_strand_id
1 'polypeptide(L)'
;MTPTHTFRHTVAMLKARELLVLTLVTSGILVFSGCSASVKDDFADLRKPHTRQDKLPALDEDPSETIDFSTARYLGEHEGTSLWIAEGIKASSVCLVALFGDSEGSISCGGTSGVATQGQAGSFAVIPDNGFVPDNAMKISENVYAITP
;
A
#
# COMPACT_ATOMS: atom_id res chain seq x y z
N MET A 1 -21.59 95.10 1.18
CA MET A 1 -22.76 94.72 2.01
C MET A 1 -22.62 93.25 2.36
N THR A 2 -22.15 93.02 3.59
CA THR A 2 -22.59 92.02 4.61
C THR A 2 -23.58 90.92 4.20
N PRO A 3 -23.70 89.84 5.00
CA PRO A 3 -22.75 88.79 5.42
C PRO A 3 -23.40 87.39 5.10
N THR A 4 -22.90 86.22 5.50
CA THR A 4 -23.34 85.49 6.73
C THR A 4 -23.11 83.99 6.39
N HIS A 5 -22.12 83.30 6.96
CA HIS A 5 -22.17 82.53 8.21
C HIS A 5 -22.91 81.18 8.15
N THR A 6 -22.16 80.16 8.58
CA THR A 6 -22.55 79.05 9.49
C THR A 6 -22.82 77.65 8.92
N PHE A 7 -21.79 76.82 9.07
CA PHE A 7 -21.80 75.42 9.51
C PHE A 7 -23.08 74.95 10.23
N ARG A 8 -23.59 73.76 9.88
CA ARG A 8 -24.16 72.83 10.88
C ARG A 8 -24.06 71.38 10.40
N HIS A 9 -23.41 70.60 11.26
CA HIS A 9 -23.41 69.14 11.35
C HIS A 9 -24.82 68.54 11.16
N THR A 10 -24.92 67.29 10.70
CA THR A 10 -25.35 66.15 11.54
C THR A 10 -25.53 64.88 10.69
N VAL A 11 -24.90 63.82 11.17
CA VAL A 11 -24.95 62.41 10.77
C VAL A 11 -26.39 61.87 10.80
N ALA A 12 -26.83 61.11 9.79
CA ALA A 12 -27.90 60.13 9.99
C ALA A 12 -27.96 59.06 8.89
N MET A 13 -27.68 57.82 9.30
CA MET A 13 -28.45 56.63 8.98
C MET A 13 -28.50 56.21 7.50
N LEU A 14 -27.48 55.46 7.06
CA LEU A 14 -27.63 54.58 5.91
C LEU A 14 -28.76 53.57 6.18
N LYS A 15 -29.81 53.67 5.34
CA LYS A 15 -31.00 52.82 5.33
C LYS A 15 -30.65 51.34 5.38
N ALA A 16 -30.94 50.71 6.51
CA ALA A 16 -31.21 49.29 6.58
C ALA A 16 -32.54 48.99 5.88
N ARG A 17 -32.62 47.80 5.28
CA ARG A 17 -33.77 47.14 4.64
C ARG A 17 -33.90 47.39 3.15
N GLU A 18 -33.46 46.41 2.36
CA GLU A 18 -34.29 45.51 1.54
C GLU A 18 -33.36 44.80 0.52
N LEU A 19 -33.26 43.47 0.65
CA LEU A 19 -32.81 42.47 -0.33
C LEU A 19 -31.59 42.74 -1.24
N LEU A 20 -30.44 42.16 -0.88
CA LEU A 20 -29.77 41.23 -1.80
C LEU A 20 -28.92 40.23 -1.02
N VAL A 21 -29.46 39.03 -0.84
CA VAL A 21 -28.71 37.84 -0.41
C VAL A 21 -27.78 37.49 -1.57
N LEU A 22 -26.51 37.88 -1.49
CA LEU A 22 -25.47 37.47 -2.43
C LEU A 22 -24.59 36.40 -1.77
N THR A 23 -25.00 35.15 -1.98
CA THR A 23 -24.26 33.91 -1.75
C THR A 23 -22.93 33.97 -2.51
N LEU A 24 -21.78 33.88 -1.82
CA LEU A 24 -20.57 33.32 -2.44
C LEU A 24 -20.02 32.22 -1.55
N VAL A 25 -20.25 31.01 -2.06
CA VAL A 25 -19.95 29.71 -1.51
C VAL A 25 -18.43 29.46 -1.51
N THR A 26 -17.95 28.93 -0.39
CA THR A 26 -16.66 28.27 -0.14
C THR A 26 -16.09 27.50 -1.34
N SER A 27 -14.92 27.89 -1.84
CA SER A 27 -14.06 27.04 -2.69
C SER A 27 -12.93 26.45 -1.85
N GLY A 28 -13.20 25.31 -1.21
CA GLY A 28 -12.15 24.41 -0.72
C GLY A 28 -11.78 23.45 -1.84
N ILE A 29 -10.62 23.65 -2.48
CA ILE A 29 -10.08 22.69 -3.44
C ILE A 29 -9.46 21.54 -2.63
N LEU A 30 -10.26 20.51 -2.35
CA LEU A 30 -9.74 19.23 -1.87
C LEU A 30 -9.13 18.49 -3.07
N VAL A 31 -7.84 18.71 -3.32
CA VAL A 31 -7.08 17.84 -4.22
C VAL A 31 -6.86 16.53 -3.48
N PHE A 32 -7.77 15.56 -3.66
CA PHE A 32 -7.46 14.17 -3.32
C PHE A 32 -6.42 13.67 -4.32
N SER A 33 -5.15 13.73 -3.94
CA SER A 33 -4.12 12.89 -4.54
C SER A 33 -4.53 11.44 -4.24
N GLY A 34 -5.25 10.83 -5.17
CA GLY A 34 -5.56 9.41 -5.12
C GLY A 34 -4.26 8.65 -5.09
N CYS A 35 -3.87 8.15 -3.92
CA CYS A 35 -2.88 7.09 -3.85
C CYS A 35 -3.51 5.90 -4.58
N SER A 36 -2.98 5.55 -5.75
CA SER A 36 -3.29 4.27 -6.37
C SER A 36 -2.91 3.21 -5.34
N ALA A 37 -3.91 2.51 -4.78
CA ALA A 37 -3.68 1.44 -3.83
C ALA A 37 -2.75 0.42 -4.48
N SER A 38 -1.57 0.21 -3.90
CA SER A 38 -0.64 -0.83 -4.33
C SER A 38 -0.90 -2.09 -3.51
N VAL A 39 -0.61 -3.26 -4.10
CA VAL A 39 -0.65 -4.53 -3.35
C VAL A 39 0.25 -4.46 -2.11
N LYS A 40 1.36 -3.72 -2.16
CA LYS A 40 2.24 -3.44 -1.01
C LYS A 40 1.51 -2.86 0.20
N ASP A 41 0.42 -2.12 0.01
CA ASP A 41 -0.35 -1.56 1.12
C ASP A 41 -1.10 -2.64 1.92
N ASP A 42 -1.30 -3.82 1.32
CA ASP A 42 -1.97 -4.97 1.94
C ASP A 42 -0.98 -5.95 2.60
N PHE A 43 0.33 -5.80 2.42
CA PHE A 43 1.35 -6.72 2.97
C PHE A 43 2.48 -5.96 3.70
N ALA A 44 2.53 -6.07 5.03
CA ALA A 44 3.56 -5.49 5.89
C ALA A 44 5.00 -5.83 5.49
N ASP A 45 5.27 -7.04 5.01
CA ASP A 45 6.60 -7.44 4.58
C ASP A 45 7.09 -6.63 3.37
N LEU A 46 6.23 -6.32 2.39
CA LEU A 46 6.57 -5.50 1.21
C LEU A 46 6.86 -4.03 1.56
N ARG A 47 6.42 -3.57 2.74
CA ARG A 47 6.66 -2.21 3.22
C ARG A 47 7.98 -2.03 3.94
N LYS A 48 8.69 -3.12 4.25
CA LYS A 48 9.98 -3.06 4.93
C LYS A 48 11.01 -2.33 4.05
N PRO A 49 12.00 -1.63 4.65
CA PRO A 49 13.13 -1.08 3.90
C PRO A 49 13.90 -2.19 3.18
N HIS A 50 14.46 -1.87 2.02
CA HIS A 50 15.31 -2.80 1.29
C HIS A 50 16.61 -3.11 2.03
N THR A 51 17.04 -4.36 1.93
CA THR A 51 18.30 -4.89 2.44
C THR A 51 19.07 -5.61 1.34
N ARG A 52 20.31 -6.04 1.63
CA ARG A 52 21.11 -6.83 0.67
C ARG A 52 20.57 -8.25 0.47
N GLN A 53 19.84 -8.79 1.45
CA GLN A 53 19.30 -10.15 1.42
C GLN A 53 18.07 -10.25 0.50
N ASP A 54 17.44 -9.12 0.19
CA ASP A 54 16.28 -9.02 -0.70
C ASP A 54 16.61 -9.35 -2.16
N LYS A 55 17.90 -9.39 -2.51
CA LYS A 55 18.31 -9.81 -3.84
C LYS A 55 17.96 -11.29 -4.02
N LEU A 56 17.07 -11.56 -4.97
CA LEU A 56 16.72 -12.91 -5.34
C LEU A 56 17.93 -13.65 -5.94
N PRO A 57 18.07 -14.95 -5.63
CA PRO A 57 19.07 -15.82 -6.25
C PRO A 57 18.74 -16.01 -7.73
N ALA A 58 19.72 -16.51 -8.50
CA ALA A 58 19.44 -16.96 -9.86
C ALA A 58 18.53 -18.20 -9.77
N LEU A 59 17.37 -18.13 -10.42
CA LEU A 59 16.47 -19.26 -10.57
C LEU A 59 16.69 -19.92 -11.94
N ASP A 60 16.35 -21.19 -12.07
CA ASP A 60 16.53 -21.95 -13.31
C ASP A 60 15.73 -21.36 -14.48
N GLU A 61 14.53 -20.88 -14.19
CA GLU A 61 13.70 -20.11 -15.12
C GLU A 61 13.77 -18.62 -14.75
N ASP A 62 13.87 -17.73 -15.74
CA ASP A 62 13.84 -16.28 -15.49
C ASP A 62 12.42 -15.84 -15.14
N PRO A 63 12.14 -15.43 -13.88
CA PRO A 63 10.81 -15.03 -13.49
C PRO A 63 10.51 -13.55 -13.74
N SER A 64 11.36 -12.84 -14.49
CA SER A 64 11.19 -11.40 -14.78
C SER A 64 9.85 -11.02 -15.39
N GLU A 65 9.19 -11.94 -16.10
CA GLU A 65 7.84 -11.74 -16.65
C GLU A 65 6.71 -11.92 -15.61
N THR A 66 7.03 -12.49 -14.44
CA THR A 66 6.06 -12.85 -13.40
C THR A 66 6.19 -11.97 -12.15
N ILE A 67 7.42 -11.65 -11.73
CA ILE A 67 7.69 -10.90 -10.50
C ILE A 67 8.48 -9.62 -10.75
N ASP A 68 8.14 -8.56 -10.03
CA ASP A 68 8.97 -7.37 -9.97
C ASP A 68 10.08 -7.57 -8.93
N PHE A 69 11.27 -7.97 -9.41
CA PHE A 69 12.45 -8.16 -8.57
C PHE A 69 12.81 -6.95 -7.70
N SER A 70 12.50 -5.75 -8.16
CA SER A 70 12.81 -4.53 -7.41
C SER A 70 11.96 -4.37 -6.15
N THR A 71 10.89 -5.16 -6.00
CA THR A 71 10.01 -5.15 -4.83
C THR A 71 10.27 -6.31 -3.87
N ALA A 72 11.19 -7.21 -4.21
CA ALA A 72 11.44 -8.41 -3.43
C ALA A 72 11.89 -8.09 -2.01
N ARG A 73 11.50 -8.93 -1.06
CA ARG A 73 11.85 -8.86 0.36
C ARG A 73 12.16 -10.25 0.86
N TYR A 74 13.34 -10.42 1.45
CA TYR A 74 13.70 -11.66 2.12
C TYR A 74 12.94 -11.79 3.44
N LEU A 75 12.39 -12.98 3.67
CA LEU A 75 11.52 -13.27 4.80
C LEU A 75 12.19 -14.13 5.87
N GLY A 76 13.24 -14.85 5.49
CA GLY A 76 13.90 -15.82 6.34
C GLY A 76 14.02 -17.18 5.69
N GLU A 77 14.42 -18.15 6.49
CA GLU A 77 14.56 -19.54 6.12
C GLU A 77 13.68 -20.41 7.01
N HIS A 78 13.06 -21.42 6.44
CA HIS A 78 12.30 -22.43 7.16
C HIS A 78 12.62 -23.82 6.59
N GLU A 79 13.13 -24.72 7.43
CA GLU A 79 13.46 -26.10 7.06
C GLU A 79 14.35 -26.24 5.81
N GLY A 80 15.33 -25.34 5.65
CA GLY A 80 16.23 -25.32 4.49
C GLY A 80 15.65 -24.65 3.24
N THR A 81 14.44 -24.09 3.34
CA THR A 81 13.82 -23.27 2.29
C THR A 81 13.99 -21.80 2.61
N SER A 82 14.69 -21.07 1.75
CA SER A 82 14.75 -19.61 1.79
C SER A 82 13.53 -18.99 1.11
N LEU A 83 12.94 -17.97 1.73
CA LEU A 83 11.69 -17.37 1.29
C LEU A 83 11.83 -15.88 0.98
N TRP A 84 11.19 -15.46 -0.10
CA TRP A 84 11.02 -14.05 -0.45
C TRP A 84 9.57 -13.75 -0.84
N ILE A 85 9.13 -12.52 -0.60
CA ILE A 85 7.86 -11.98 -1.12
C ILE A 85 8.17 -10.84 -2.10
N ALA A 86 7.42 -10.76 -3.19
CA ALA A 86 7.52 -9.68 -4.17
C ALA A 86 6.14 -9.30 -4.71
N GLU A 87 6.01 -8.10 -5.26
CA GLU A 87 4.89 -7.76 -6.14
C GLU A 87 5.03 -8.56 -7.44
N GLY A 88 3.92 -9.08 -7.96
CA GLY A 88 3.90 -9.64 -9.29
C GLY A 88 3.76 -8.56 -10.36
N ILE A 89 4.20 -8.84 -11.58
CA ILE A 89 4.07 -7.93 -12.73
C ILE A 89 2.59 -7.70 -13.08
N LYS A 90 1.72 -8.68 -12.79
CA LYS A 90 0.27 -8.52 -12.95
C LYS A 90 -0.27 -7.56 -11.88
N ALA A 91 -1.22 -6.71 -12.28
CA ALA A 91 -1.86 -5.79 -11.37
C ALA A 91 -2.43 -6.52 -10.14
N SER A 92 -2.23 -5.95 -8.95
CA SER A 92 -2.77 -6.45 -7.68
C SER A 92 -2.37 -7.89 -7.36
N SER A 93 -1.14 -8.28 -7.71
CA SER A 93 -0.62 -9.62 -7.44
C SER A 93 0.55 -9.62 -6.48
N VAL A 94 0.60 -10.63 -5.62
CA VAL A 94 1.70 -10.89 -4.68
C VAL A 94 2.26 -12.27 -4.96
N CYS A 95 3.57 -12.40 -4.91
CA CYS A 95 4.28 -13.63 -5.24
C CYS A 95 5.17 -14.06 -4.09
N LEU A 96 5.11 -15.35 -3.76
CA LEU A 96 6.06 -16.03 -2.90
C LEU A 96 7.10 -16.71 -3.78
N VAL A 97 8.37 -16.47 -3.47
CA VAL A 97 9.49 -17.25 -4.02
C VAL A 97 10.02 -18.14 -2.90
N ALA A 98 10.08 -19.44 -3.16
CA ALA A 98 10.62 -20.43 -2.24
C ALA A 98 11.76 -21.17 -2.91
N LEU A 99 12.98 -21.01 -2.39
CA LEU A 99 14.18 -21.70 -2.85
C LEU A 99 14.55 -22.79 -1.85
N PHE A 100 14.48 -24.05 -2.27
CA PHE A 100 14.97 -25.18 -1.50
C PHE A 100 16.37 -25.55 -1.98
N GLY A 101 17.34 -25.59 -1.05
CA GLY A 101 18.75 -25.80 -1.42
C GLY A 101 19.32 -24.66 -2.27
N ASP A 102 20.13 -25.00 -3.29
CA ASP A 102 20.93 -24.03 -4.04
C ASP A 102 20.31 -23.57 -5.38
N SER A 103 19.34 -24.32 -5.93
CA SER A 103 18.77 -24.01 -7.26
C SER A 103 17.30 -24.37 -7.44
N GLU A 104 16.71 -25.21 -6.59
CA GLU A 104 15.32 -25.66 -6.75
C GLU A 104 14.35 -24.59 -6.21
N GLY A 105 14.08 -23.59 -7.06
CA GLY A 105 13.19 -22.48 -6.78
C GLY A 105 11.79 -22.69 -7.32
N SER A 106 10.79 -22.25 -6.57
CA SER A 106 9.40 -22.18 -7.01
C SER A 106 8.83 -20.80 -6.78
N ILE A 107 7.92 -20.40 -7.67
CA ILE A 107 7.20 -19.12 -7.57
C ILE A 107 5.71 -19.41 -7.58
N SER A 108 5.01 -18.85 -6.61
CA SER A 108 3.57 -18.95 -6.49
C SER A 108 3.00 -17.56 -6.33
N CYS A 109 2.15 -17.14 -7.25
CA CYS A 109 1.52 -15.83 -7.21
C CYS A 109 0.01 -15.94 -6.96
N GLY A 110 -0.51 -15.00 -6.20
CA GLY A 110 -1.93 -14.82 -5.95
C GLY A 110 -2.34 -13.36 -6.07
N GLY A 111 -3.57 -13.07 -5.66
CA GLY A 111 -4.10 -11.71 -5.63
C GLY A 111 -3.92 -11.05 -4.26
N THR A 112 -4.70 -9.99 -4.02
CA THR A 112 -4.75 -9.27 -2.73
C THR A 112 -5.17 -10.15 -1.55
N SER A 113 -5.89 -11.26 -1.81
CA SER A 113 -6.23 -12.25 -0.78
C SER A 113 -5.05 -13.14 -0.36
N GLY A 114 -3.88 -12.99 -0.98
CA GLY A 114 -2.71 -13.82 -0.74
C GLY A 114 -2.63 -15.05 -1.66
N VAL A 115 -1.75 -15.99 -1.29
CA VAL A 115 -1.49 -17.24 -2.03
C VAL A 115 -1.10 -18.34 -1.05
N ALA A 116 -1.59 -19.56 -1.29
CA ALA A 116 -1.12 -20.75 -0.60
C ALA A 116 -0.44 -21.68 -1.62
N THR A 117 0.66 -22.28 -1.22
CA THR A 117 1.44 -23.20 -2.05
C THR A 117 1.85 -24.42 -1.25
N GLN A 118 1.98 -25.53 -1.95
CA GLN A 118 2.46 -26.80 -1.41
C GLN A 118 3.34 -27.46 -2.47
N GLY A 119 4.53 -27.87 -2.07
CA GLY A 119 5.47 -28.53 -2.95
C GLY A 119 6.67 -29.08 -2.20
N GLN A 120 7.75 -29.35 -2.94
CA GLN A 120 8.99 -29.89 -2.39
C GLN A 120 9.64 -28.95 -1.37
N ALA A 121 9.55 -27.63 -1.60
CA ALA A 121 10.06 -26.62 -0.69
C ALA A 121 9.26 -26.50 0.63
N GLY A 122 8.11 -27.17 0.72
CA GLY A 122 7.21 -27.11 1.88
C GLY A 122 5.82 -26.59 1.53
N SER A 123 5.02 -26.37 2.57
CA SER A 123 3.67 -25.78 2.48
C SER A 123 3.68 -24.40 3.12
N PHE A 124 3.34 -23.37 2.35
CA PHE A 124 3.37 -21.99 2.81
C PHE A 124 2.10 -21.23 2.43
N ALA A 125 1.73 -20.26 3.26
CA ALA A 125 0.67 -19.31 2.99
C ALA A 125 1.19 -17.88 3.13
N VAL A 126 0.95 -17.08 2.10
CA VAL A 126 1.03 -15.62 2.14
C VAL A 126 -0.36 -15.10 2.48
N ILE A 127 -0.45 -14.34 3.56
CA ILE A 127 -1.71 -13.85 4.13
C ILE A 127 -1.59 -12.32 4.23
N PRO A 128 -2.55 -11.56 3.68
CA PRO A 128 -2.54 -10.10 3.77
C PRO A 128 -2.69 -9.63 5.21
N ASP A 129 -2.40 -8.36 5.43
CA ASP A 129 -2.57 -7.73 6.73
C ASP A 129 -4.02 -7.87 7.21
N ASN A 130 -4.19 -8.26 8.48
CA ASN A 130 -5.50 -8.56 9.08
C ASN A 130 -6.23 -9.76 8.45
N GLY A 131 -5.57 -10.54 7.59
CA GLY A 131 -6.10 -11.80 7.07
C GLY A 131 -6.23 -12.89 8.15
N PHE A 132 -7.03 -13.91 7.85
CA PHE A 132 -7.20 -15.05 8.75
C PHE A 132 -6.00 -15.99 8.66
N VAL A 133 -5.30 -16.19 9.78
CA VAL A 133 -4.20 -17.15 9.91
C VAL A 133 -4.77 -18.51 10.32
N PRO A 134 -4.50 -19.60 9.59
CA PRO A 134 -4.95 -20.94 9.96
C PRO A 134 -4.38 -21.42 11.31
N ASP A 135 -5.14 -22.25 12.04
CA ASP A 135 -4.74 -22.76 13.36
C ASP A 135 -3.46 -23.63 13.32
N ASN A 136 -3.21 -24.27 12.18
CA ASN A 136 -2.04 -25.12 11.93
C ASN A 136 -0.87 -24.38 11.29
N ALA A 137 -0.83 -23.05 11.41
CA ALA A 137 0.18 -22.21 10.78
C ALA A 137 1.27 -21.78 11.78
N MET A 138 2.53 -21.86 11.37
CA MET A 138 3.67 -21.29 12.10
C MET A 138 4.15 -20.02 11.39
N LYS A 139 4.20 -18.90 12.13
CA LYS A 139 4.63 -17.61 11.59
C LYS A 139 6.11 -17.61 11.22
N ILE A 140 6.43 -17.25 9.99
CA ILE A 140 7.81 -17.03 9.49
C ILE A 140 8.11 -15.53 9.47
N SER A 141 7.20 -14.76 8.87
CA SER A 141 7.26 -13.30 8.75
C SER A 141 5.89 -12.68 9.04
N GLU A 142 5.72 -11.38 8.83
CA GLU A 142 4.44 -10.72 9.11
C GLU A 142 3.29 -11.30 8.26
N ASN A 143 3.57 -11.60 7.00
CA ASN A 143 2.59 -12.09 6.04
C ASN A 143 2.80 -13.54 5.60
N VAL A 144 3.90 -14.21 5.99
CA VAL A 144 4.18 -15.57 5.51
C VAL A 144 4.25 -16.58 6.66
N TYR A 145 3.59 -17.71 6.44
CA TYR A 145 3.41 -18.77 7.40
C TYR A 145 3.73 -20.13 6.77
N ALA A 146 4.40 -21.01 7.52
CA ALA A 146 4.47 -22.42 7.19
C ALA A 146 3.18 -23.11 7.63
N ILE A 147 2.63 -24.00 6.81
CA ILE A 147 1.44 -24.77 7.11
C ILE A 147 1.85 -26.18 7.49
N THR A 148 1.64 -26.55 8.76
CA THR A 148 1.91 -27.91 9.24
C THR A 148 0.71 -28.80 8.93
N PRO A 149 0.89 -29.96 8.27
CA PRO A 149 -0.20 -30.90 8.02
C PRO A 149 -0.76 -31.53 9.30
#